data_AF-A0A7H4N433-F1
#
_entry.id   AF-A0A7H4N433-F1
#
_cell.length_a   1.000
_cell.length_b   1.000
_cell.length_c   1.000
_cell.angle_alpha   90.00
_cell.angle_beta   90.00
_cell.angle_gamma   90.00
#
_symmetry.space_group_name_H-M   'P 1'
#
loop_
_entity.id
_entity.type
_entity.pdbx_description
1 polymer ?
#
loop_
_entity_poly.entity_id
_entity_poly.type
_entity_poly.pdbx_seq_one_letter_code
_entity_poly.pdbx_strand_id
1 'polypeptide(L)'
;MKNHILTINGVYDLIREHYVSNFPYKLQFQAVDALNKYIKRQNEHAFLTKTEDGKYIFENPEPTPTDDSPFANSLGSSARTLENYLSQEVGIQYLFQDTNAMHEWLLQSDFIRAGIATEKMLSTHKL
;
A
#
# COMPACT_ATOMS: atom_id res chain seq x y z
N MET A 1 -13.77 4.27 4.21
CA MET A 1 -12.79 3.73 3.25
C MET A 1 -13.54 2.99 2.17
N LYS A 2 -13.09 3.08 0.93
CA LYS A 2 -13.68 2.40 -0.23
C LYS A 2 -13.05 1.04 -0.48
N ASN A 3 -11.74 0.92 -0.23
CA ASN A 3 -11.03 -0.34 -0.29
C ASN A 3 -11.44 -1.25 0.88
N HIS A 4 -11.46 -2.56 0.64
CA HIS A 4 -11.80 -3.56 1.67
C HIS A 4 -10.66 -4.57 1.90
N ILE A 5 -9.49 -4.34 1.31
CA ILE A 5 -8.30 -5.19 1.46
C ILE A 5 -7.40 -4.70 2.60
N LEU A 6 -7.32 -3.39 2.83
CA LEU A 6 -6.61 -2.79 3.95
C LEU A 6 -7.59 -2.16 4.94
N THR A 7 -7.20 -2.17 6.21
CA THR A 7 -7.85 -1.38 7.26
C THR A 7 -7.30 0.05 7.28
N ILE A 8 -7.93 0.94 8.04
CA ILE A 8 -7.42 2.32 8.20
C ILE A 8 -5.97 2.33 8.72
N ASN A 9 -5.67 1.41 9.64
CA ASN A 9 -4.33 1.19 10.16
C ASN A 9 -3.40 0.62 9.10
N GLY A 10 -3.87 -0.31 8.26
CA GLY A 10 -3.07 -0.82 7.13
C GLY A 10 -2.66 0.26 6.14
N VAL A 11 -3.57 1.18 5.78
CA VAL A 11 -3.25 2.31 4.90
C VAL A 11 -2.31 3.30 5.59
N TYR A 12 -2.55 3.60 6.86
CA TYR A 12 -1.66 4.46 7.66
C TYR A 12 -0.25 3.89 7.76
N ASP A 13 -0.11 2.61 8.11
CA ASP A 13 1.17 1.94 8.31
C ASP A 13 2.00 1.93 7.03
N LEU A 14 1.37 1.73 5.87
CA LEU A 14 2.01 1.83 4.56
C LEU A 14 2.63 3.21 4.32
N ILE A 15 1.88 4.29 4.59
CA ILE A 15 2.36 5.66 4.39
C ILE A 15 3.44 5.99 5.44
N ARG A 16 3.17 5.65 6.70
CA ARG A 16 4.09 5.85 7.82
C ARG A 16 5.42 5.22 7.52
N GLU A 17 5.43 3.96 7.11
CA GLU A 17 6.66 3.24 6.86
C GLU A 17 7.47 3.89 5.74
N HIS A 18 6.81 4.36 4.68
CA HIS A 18 7.46 5.08 3.60
C HIS A 18 8.18 6.34 4.10
N TYR A 19 7.59 7.12 5.00
CA TYR A 19 8.22 8.30 5.59
C TYR A 19 9.27 7.97 6.65
N VAL A 20 8.97 7.04 7.56
CA VAL A 20 9.85 6.68 8.68
C VAL A 20 11.14 6.03 8.18
N SER A 21 11.07 5.18 7.15
CA SER A 21 12.28 4.56 6.59
C SER A 21 13.23 5.54 5.91
N ASN A 22 12.76 6.75 5.58
CA ASN A 22 13.54 7.78 4.91
C ASN A 22 13.80 9.00 5.79
N PHE A 23 13.36 9.00 7.05
CA PHE A 23 13.63 10.10 7.97
C PHE A 23 15.16 10.26 8.18
N PRO A 24 15.71 11.49 8.22
CA PRO A 24 15.04 12.80 8.20
C PRO A 24 14.91 13.43 6.81
N TYR A 25 15.05 12.66 5.74
CA TYR A 25 15.09 13.19 4.37
C TYR A 25 13.70 13.54 3.83
N LYS A 26 13.66 14.57 2.98
CA LYS A 26 12.44 15.01 2.30
C LYS A 26 12.04 14.03 1.21
N LEU A 27 10.76 13.69 1.18
CA LEU A 27 10.15 12.83 0.17
C LEU A 27 9.06 13.56 -0.62
N GLN A 28 8.92 13.17 -1.88
CA GLN A 28 7.72 13.39 -2.67
C GLN A 28 6.92 12.10 -2.68
N PHE A 29 5.82 12.07 -1.94
CA PHE A 29 5.02 10.86 -1.81
C PHE A 29 4.35 10.50 -3.15
N GLN A 30 4.50 9.24 -3.54
CA GLN A 30 3.69 8.62 -4.57
C GLN A 30 3.07 7.35 -4.00
N ALA A 31 1.74 7.26 -4.06
CA ALA A 31 1.02 6.10 -3.55
C ALA A 31 1.49 4.79 -4.21
N VAL A 32 1.93 4.82 -5.47
CA VAL A 32 2.41 3.64 -6.20
C VAL A 32 3.65 3.05 -5.53
N ASP A 33 4.57 3.87 -5.03
CA ASP A 33 5.81 3.42 -4.41
C ASP A 33 5.54 2.76 -3.05
N ALA A 34 4.68 3.37 -2.25
CA ALA A 34 4.30 2.85 -0.95
C ALA A 34 3.49 1.55 -1.08
N LEU A 35 2.56 1.48 -2.04
CA LEU A 35 1.79 0.27 -2.35
C LEU A 35 2.68 -0.84 -2.91
N ASN A 36 3.62 -0.52 -3.80
CA ASN A 36 4.56 -1.51 -4.32
C ASN A 36 5.45 -2.11 -3.22
N LYS A 37 5.88 -1.31 -2.25
CA LYS A 37 6.61 -1.81 -1.08
C LYS A 37 5.78 -2.82 -0.27
N TYR A 38 4.49 -2.56 -0.12
CA TYR A 38 3.56 -3.47 0.56
C TYR A 38 3.29 -4.76 -0.26
N ILE A 39 3.02 -4.62 -1.56
CA ILE A 39 2.72 -5.75 -2.46
C ILE A 39 3.92 -6.71 -2.54
N LYS A 40 5.13 -6.18 -2.68
CA LYS A 40 6.37 -6.98 -2.78
C LYS A 40 6.66 -7.83 -1.54
N ARG A 41 6.05 -7.53 -0.38
CA ARG A 41 6.15 -8.38 0.81
C ARG A 41 5.27 -9.62 0.74
N GLN A 42 4.21 -9.55 -0.05
CA GLN A 42 3.27 -10.66 -0.24
C GLN A 42 3.69 -11.50 -1.44
N ASN A 43 4.09 -10.84 -2.53
CA ASN A 43 4.66 -11.47 -3.72
C ASN A 43 5.71 -10.52 -4.33
N GLU A 44 6.98 -10.91 -4.29
CA GLU A 44 8.14 -10.11 -4.75
C GLU A 44 8.06 -9.75 -6.24
N HIS A 45 7.39 -10.60 -7.03
CA HIS A 45 7.26 -10.43 -8.48
C HIS A 45 6.10 -9.52 -8.88
N ALA A 46 5.16 -9.27 -7.96
CA ALA A 46 3.97 -8.47 -8.24
C ALA A 46 4.24 -6.96 -8.04
N PHE A 47 3.67 -6.13 -8.91
CA PHE A 47 3.81 -4.68 -8.83
C PHE A 47 2.65 -3.95 -9.51
N LEU A 48 2.50 -2.67 -9.14
CA LEU A 48 1.61 -1.70 -9.73
C LEU A 48 2.42 -0.72 -10.58
N THR A 49 1.88 -0.39 -11.75
CA THR A 49 2.36 0.68 -12.61
C THR A 49 1.28 1.76 -12.76
N LYS A 50 1.71 3.00 -12.97
CA LYS A 50 0.82 4.09 -13.38
C LYS A 50 1.13 4.43 -14.83
N THR A 51 0.14 4.32 -15.69
CA THR A 51 0.26 4.65 -17.11
C THR A 51 0.24 6.17 -17.34
N GLU A 52 0.60 6.60 -18.55
CA GLU A 52 0.59 8.01 -18.94
C GLU A 52 -0.83 8.62 -18.88
N ASP A 53 -1.87 7.85 -19.17
CA ASP A 53 -3.28 8.25 -19.04
C ASP A 53 -3.78 8.24 -17.59
N GLY A 54 -2.90 7.97 -16.62
CA GLY A 54 -3.18 8.03 -15.20
C GLY A 54 -3.94 6.83 -14.64
N LYS A 55 -4.08 5.75 -15.43
CA LYS A 55 -4.62 4.48 -14.95
C LYS A 55 -3.58 3.71 -14.17
N TYR A 56 -4.06 2.84 -13.29
CA TYR A 56 -3.23 1.96 -12.50
C TYR A 56 -3.40 0.53 -13.00
N ILE A 57 -2.27 -0.13 -13.26
CA ILE A 57 -2.24 -1.50 -13.77
C ILE A 57 -1.53 -2.36 -12.73
N PHE A 58 -2.10 -3.54 -12.45
CA PHE A 58 -1.47 -4.57 -11.64
C PHE A 58 -0.86 -5.63 -12.55
N GLU A 59 0.42 -5.90 -12.34
CA GLU A 59 1.18 -6.90 -13.07
C GLU A 59 1.73 -7.93 -12.08
N ASN A 60 1.54 -9.21 -12.42
CA ASN A 60 2.01 -10.32 -11.61
C ASN A 60 2.52 -11.45 -12.52
N PRO A 61 3.81 -11.42 -12.91
CA PRO A 61 4.39 -12.42 -13.81
C PRO A 61 4.54 -13.80 -13.15
N GLU A 62 4.56 -13.87 -11.82
CA GLU A 62 4.64 -15.12 -11.05
C GLU A 62 3.53 -15.16 -9.98
N PRO A 63 2.29 -15.49 -10.37
CA PRO A 63 1.16 -15.54 -9.43
C PRO A 63 1.37 -16.55 -8.31
N THR A 64 0.88 -16.22 -7.11
CA THR A 64 0.99 -17.13 -5.96
C THR A 64 0.23 -18.43 -6.27
N PRO A 65 0.89 -19.60 -6.22
CA PRO A 65 0.27 -20.86 -6.62
C PRO A 65 -0.92 -21.23 -5.71
N THR A 66 -1.94 -21.85 -6.28
CA THR A 66 -3.00 -22.51 -5.53
C THR A 66 -2.48 -23.84 -5.01
N ASP A 67 -2.42 -24.01 -3.69
CA ASP A 67 -2.16 -25.30 -3.07
C ASP A 67 -3.51 -25.87 -2.61
N ASP A 68 -3.93 -26.98 -3.23
CA ASP A 68 -5.16 -27.71 -2.87
C ASP A 68 -5.00 -28.51 -1.56
N SER A 69 -3.84 -28.43 -0.91
CA SER A 69 -3.60 -29.02 0.39
C SER A 69 -4.53 -28.42 1.45
N PRO A 70 -5.17 -29.24 2.30
CA PRO A 70 -5.92 -28.76 3.46
C PRO A 70 -5.01 -28.09 4.51
N PHE A 71 -3.68 -28.15 4.33
CA PHE A 71 -2.66 -27.48 5.14
C PHE A 71 -2.01 -26.29 4.40
N ALA A 72 -2.60 -25.84 3.28
CA ALA A 72 -2.09 -24.71 2.51
C ALA A 72 -1.83 -23.51 3.44
N ASN A 73 -0.63 -22.94 3.32
CA ASN A 73 -0.16 -21.91 4.23
C ASN A 73 -1.11 -20.68 4.25
N SER A 74 -1.30 -20.10 5.43
CA SER A 74 -2.08 -18.87 5.56
C SER A 74 -1.48 -17.70 4.77
N LEU A 75 -0.14 -17.69 4.61
CA LEU A 75 0.60 -16.66 3.86
C LEU A 75 0.25 -16.64 2.36
N GLY A 76 0.13 -17.80 1.72
CA GLY A 76 -0.27 -17.89 0.31
C GLY A 76 -1.75 -17.51 0.13
N SER A 77 -2.58 -17.75 1.14
CA SER A 77 -3.99 -17.33 1.10
C SER A 77 -4.16 -15.80 1.13
N SER A 78 -3.35 -15.09 1.92
CA SER A 78 -3.38 -13.62 1.97
C SER A 78 -2.80 -13.00 0.69
N ALA A 79 -1.71 -13.55 0.16
CA ALA A 79 -1.11 -13.09 -1.10
C ALA A 79 -2.11 -13.24 -2.26
N ARG A 80 -2.73 -14.41 -2.42
CA ARG A 80 -3.76 -14.63 -3.46
C ARG A 80 -4.98 -13.71 -3.30
N THR A 81 -5.41 -13.45 -2.07
CA THR A 81 -6.53 -12.53 -1.81
C THR A 81 -6.19 -11.10 -2.25
N LEU A 82 -4.97 -10.63 -1.96
CA LEU A 82 -4.48 -9.35 -2.43
C LEU A 82 -4.36 -9.31 -3.96
N GLU A 83 -3.76 -10.33 -4.58
CA GLU A 83 -3.62 -10.44 -6.03
C GLU A 83 -4.99 -10.37 -6.72
N ASN A 84 -5.96 -11.17 -6.26
CA ASN A 84 -7.32 -11.16 -6.80
C ASN A 84 -8.01 -9.80 -6.67
N TYR A 85 -7.80 -9.10 -5.54
CA TYR A 85 -8.32 -7.76 -5.33
C TYR A 85 -7.69 -6.75 -6.29
N LEU A 86 -6.37 -6.82 -6.47
CA LEU A 86 -5.61 -5.93 -7.35
C LEU A 86 -5.82 -6.24 -8.83
N SER A 87 -6.24 -7.44 -9.22
CA SER A 87 -6.64 -7.72 -10.60
C SER A 87 -7.95 -7.02 -11.01
N GLN A 88 -8.72 -6.50 -10.06
CA GLN A 88 -9.96 -5.77 -10.32
C GLN A 88 -9.66 -4.27 -10.45
N GLU A 89 -10.03 -3.66 -11.58
CA GLU A 89 -9.81 -2.22 -11.83
C GLU A 89 -10.37 -1.35 -10.70
N VAL A 90 -11.59 -1.64 -10.24
CA VAL A 90 -12.24 -0.93 -9.13
C VAL A 90 -11.46 -1.09 -7.82
N GLY A 91 -10.92 -2.29 -7.57
CA GLY A 91 -10.13 -2.60 -6.38
C GLY A 91 -8.88 -1.73 -6.30
N ILE A 92 -8.10 -1.68 -7.38
CA ILE A 92 -6.92 -0.81 -7.49
C ILE A 92 -7.31 0.66 -7.28
N GLN A 93 -8.32 1.14 -8.00
CA GLN A 93 -8.75 2.55 -7.92
C GLN A 93 -9.12 2.95 -6.49
N TYR A 94 -9.88 2.12 -5.78
CA TYR A 94 -10.26 2.40 -4.39
C TYR A 94 -9.07 2.40 -3.44
N LEU A 95 -8.10 1.51 -3.64
CA LEU A 95 -6.90 1.46 -2.83
C LEU A 95 -6.05 2.73 -2.99
N PHE A 96 -5.88 3.21 -4.24
CA PHE A 96 -5.20 4.47 -4.50
C PHE A 96 -5.96 5.68 -3.95
N GLN A 97 -7.29 5.72 -4.09
CA GLN A 97 -8.12 6.80 -3.56
C GLN A 97 -7.99 6.91 -2.03
N ASP A 98 -8.10 5.79 -1.31
CA ASP A 98 -7.96 5.80 0.15
C ASP A 98 -6.53 6.11 0.60
N THR A 99 -5.51 5.61 -0.11
CA THR A 99 -4.10 5.92 0.18
C THR A 99 -3.80 7.41 0.02
N ASN A 100 -4.25 8.03 -1.08
CA ASN A 100 -4.06 9.46 -1.30
C ASN A 100 -4.89 10.29 -0.30
N ALA A 101 -6.13 9.91 -0.03
CA ALA A 101 -6.97 10.61 0.96
C ALA A 101 -6.37 10.55 2.37
N MET A 102 -5.80 9.41 2.78
CA MET A 102 -5.09 9.28 4.04
C MET A 102 -3.82 10.15 4.06
N HIS A 103 -3.04 10.17 2.97
CA HIS A 103 -1.85 11.02 2.88
C HIS A 103 -2.19 12.50 3.03
N GLU A 104 -3.24 12.99 2.34
CA GLU A 104 -3.74 14.36 2.49
C GLU A 104 -4.17 14.66 3.92
N TRP A 105 -4.88 13.74 4.57
CA TRP A 105 -5.27 13.89 5.97
C TRP A 105 -4.06 13.96 6.91
N LEU A 106 -3.01 13.18 6.66
CA LEU A 106 -1.77 13.18 7.44
C LEU A 106 -0.99 14.49 7.28
N LEU A 107 -1.01 15.10 6.09
CA LEU A 107 -0.46 16.44 5.86
C LEU A 107 -1.23 17.49 6.68
N GLN A 108 -2.56 17.49 6.60
CA GLN A 108 -3.43 18.43 7.33
C GLN A 108 -3.32 18.26 8.86
N SER A 109 -3.09 17.03 9.32
CA SER A 109 -3.00 16.67 10.73
C SER A 109 -1.58 16.77 11.31
N ASP A 110 -0.63 17.33 10.55
CA ASP A 110 0.76 17.60 10.94
C ASP A 110 1.57 16.33 11.29
N PHE A 111 1.21 15.18 10.72
CA PHE A 111 2.05 13.99 10.75
C PHE A 111 3.21 14.08 9.75
N ILE A 112 3.01 14.86 8.68
CA ILE A 112 4.01 15.10 7.63
C ILE A 112 4.12 16.61 7.43
N ARG A 113 5.32 17.15 7.49
CA ARG A 113 5.59 18.58 7.28
C ARG A 113 6.70 18.78 6.26
N ALA A 114 6.41 19.55 5.21
CA ALA A 114 7.35 19.82 4.12
C ALA A 114 7.96 18.56 3.47
N GLY A 115 7.21 17.45 3.45
CA GLY A 115 7.67 16.16 2.92
C GLY A 115 8.55 15.36 3.88
N ILE A 116 8.58 15.69 5.18
CA ILE A 116 9.35 14.99 6.21
C ILE A 116 8.38 14.50 7.29
N ALA A 117 8.62 13.30 7.84
CA ALA A 117 7.88 12.79 8.99
C ALA A 117 8.10 13.68 10.22
N THR A 118 7.03 14.06 10.93
CA THR A 118 7.13 14.82 12.18
C THR A 118 7.29 13.90 13.39
N GLU A 119 7.64 14.46 14.55
CA GLU A 119 7.66 13.71 15.81
C GLU A 119 6.33 12.97 16.09
N LYS A 120 5.20 13.57 15.70
CA LYS A 120 3.87 12.96 15.80
C LYS A 120 3.78 11.65 15.02
N MET A 121 4.32 11.60 13.79
CA MET A 121 4.40 10.37 13.01
C MET A 121 5.38 9.35 13.60
N LEU A 122 6.52 9.80 14.11
CA LEU A 122 7.51 8.91 14.71
C LEU A 122 6.96 8.22 15.97
N SER A 123 6.26 8.96 16.82
CA SER A 123 5.68 8.51 18.09
C SER A 123 4.37 7.72 17.94
N THR A 124 3.63 7.90 16.84
CA THR A 124 2.35 7.21 16.63
C THR A 124 2.54 5.89 15.90
N HIS A 125 2.30 4.78 16.60
CA HIS A 125 2.45 3.44 16.04
C HIS A 125 1.22 2.89 15.31
N LYS A 126 0.02 3.45 15.55
CA LYS A 126 -1.26 3.10 14.93
C LYS A 126 -2.28 4.23 15.15
N LEU A 127 -3.30 4.33 14.29
CA LEU A 127 -4.46 5.22 14.47
C LEU A 127 -5.51 4.59 15.40
#